data_AF-A0A7C5HMU8-F1
#
_entry.id   AF-A0A7C5HMU8-F1
#
_cell.length_a   1.000
_cell.length_b   1.000
_cell.length_c   1.000
_cell.angle_alpha   90.00
_cell.angle_beta   90.00
_cell.angle_gamma   90.00
#
_symmetry.space_group_name_H-M   'P 1'
#
loop_
_entity.id
_entity.type
_entity.pdbx_description
1 polymer ?
#
loop_
_entity_poly.entity_id
_entity_poly.type
_entity_poly.pdbx_seq_one_letter_code
_entity_poly.pdbx_strand_id
1 'polypeptide(L)'
;MKPTKLIENLEWLRTDIIGRNKLFQTPFGEKPLVYADYTASGRCLYSIENYLLHIMQFYANTHTEDDFTGKTMTTLLHNSEKIIKKIVNAGETGKVIFTESGTTGGITRLQQI
;
A
#
# COMPACT_ATOMS: atom_id res chain seq x y z
N MET A 1 -19.23 -8.63 17.60
CA MET A 1 -17.81 -8.53 17.20
C MET A 1 -17.00 -8.33 18.47
N LYS A 2 -16.09 -9.24 18.84
CA LYS A 2 -15.23 -9.04 20.01
C LYS A 2 -14.35 -7.80 19.75
N PRO A 3 -14.13 -6.90 20.72
CA PRO A 3 -13.25 -5.75 20.51
C PRO A 3 -11.87 -6.28 20.13
N THR A 4 -11.43 -5.90 18.93
CA THR A 4 -10.08 -6.14 18.44
C THR A 4 -9.11 -5.59 19.49
N LYS A 5 -8.11 -6.38 19.87
CA LYS A 5 -7.06 -5.99 20.81
C LYS A 5 -6.58 -4.58 20.46
N LEU A 6 -6.69 -3.62 21.38
CA LEU A 6 -6.20 -2.25 21.16
C LEU A 6 -4.73 -2.33 20.75
N ILE A 7 -4.33 -1.51 19.78
CA ILE A 7 -2.93 -1.41 19.39
C ILE A 7 -2.16 -0.84 20.59
N GLU A 8 -1.43 -1.71 21.30
CA GLU A 8 -0.73 -1.36 22.54
C GLU A 8 0.42 -0.37 22.28
N ASN A 9 1.04 -0.42 21.10
CA ASN A 9 2.17 0.43 20.74
C ASN A 9 2.27 0.63 19.21
N LEU A 10 2.59 1.86 18.79
CA LEU A 10 2.81 2.27 17.39
C LEU A 10 4.28 2.61 17.06
N GLU A 11 5.22 2.38 17.99
CA GLU A 11 6.63 2.69 17.77
C GLU A 11 7.20 2.01 16.53
N TRP A 12 6.83 0.75 16.27
CA TRP A 12 7.27 0.03 15.06
C TRP A 12 6.89 0.81 13.80
N LEU A 13 5.64 1.31 13.71
CA LEU A 13 5.15 2.06 12.56
C LEU A 13 5.87 3.41 12.46
N ARG A 14 6.05 4.10 13.58
CA ARG A 14 6.76 5.38 13.62
C ARG A 14 8.19 5.21 13.11
N THR A 15 8.92 4.19 13.56
CA THR A 15 10.28 3.92 13.10
C THR A 15 10.35 3.51 11.63
N ASP A 16 9.28 2.94 11.10
CA ASP A 16 9.21 2.46 9.72
C ASP A 16 8.90 3.58 8.70
N ILE A 17 8.43 4.74 9.14
CA ILE A 17 8.16 5.89 8.25
C ILE A 17 9.46 6.44 7.66
N ILE A 18 9.54 6.42 6.33
CA ILE A 18 10.66 6.98 5.59
C ILE A 18 10.69 8.51 5.79
N GLY A 19 11.87 9.01 6.14
CA GLY A 19 12.09 10.44 6.40
C GLY A 19 11.49 10.94 7.72
N ARG A 20 11.14 10.05 8.66
CA ARG A 20 10.81 10.47 10.03
C ARG A 20 11.96 11.28 10.64
N ASN A 21 11.62 12.32 11.39
CA ASN A 21 12.56 13.25 12.02
C ASN A 21 13.54 13.90 11.04
N LYS A 22 13.23 13.90 9.74
CA LYS A 22 14.06 14.56 8.74
C LYS A 22 14.14 16.05 9.09
N LEU A 23 15.35 16.55 9.11
CA LEU A 23 15.61 17.98 9.24
C LEU A 23 15.82 18.58 7.84
N PHE A 24 15.47 19.85 7.68
CA PHE A 24 15.73 20.60 6.46
C PHE A 24 16.27 22.00 6.78
N GLN A 25 17.04 22.53 5.85
CA GLN A 25 17.65 23.85 6.00
C GLN A 25 16.63 24.94 5.71
N THR A 26 16.62 25.96 6.57
CA THR A 26 15.82 27.17 6.42
C THR A 26 16.71 28.39 6.60
N PRO A 27 16.24 29.60 6.23
CA PRO A 27 16.96 30.83 6.54
C PRO A 27 17.22 31.06 8.05
N PHE A 28 16.50 30.35 8.92
CA PHE A 28 16.63 30.42 10.38
C PHE A 28 17.34 29.20 10.97
N GLY A 29 18.18 28.55 10.16
CA GLY A 29 18.91 27.32 10.49
C GLY A 29 18.12 26.05 10.21
N GLU A 30 18.63 24.94 10.72
CA GLU A 30 18.01 23.63 10.55
C GLU A 30 16.71 23.52 11.36
N LYS A 31 15.64 23.02 10.72
CA LYS A 31 14.33 22.82 11.36
C LYS A 31 13.81 21.41 11.11
N PRO A 32 13.01 20.85 12.05
CA PRO A 32 12.29 19.61 11.81
C PRO A 32 11.28 19.76 10.67
N LEU A 33 11.27 18.79 9.76
CA LEU A 33 10.23 18.67 8.74
C LEU A 33 8.96 18.11 9.38
N VAL A 34 8.01 18.99 9.68
CA VAL A 34 6.67 18.61 10.12
C VAL A 34 5.82 18.26 8.90
N TYR A 35 5.45 16.99 8.78
CA TYR A 35 4.61 16.53 7.67
C TYR A 35 3.13 16.59 8.05
N ALA A 36 2.42 17.56 7.50
CA ALA A 36 1.00 17.81 7.77
C ALA A 36 0.10 17.49 6.57
N ASP A 37 0.57 16.66 5.63
CA ASP A 37 -0.11 16.38 4.35
C ASP A 37 -0.68 14.95 4.27
N TYR A 38 -0.80 14.26 5.41
CA TYR A 38 -1.32 12.89 5.50
C TYR A 38 -2.74 12.72 4.96
N THR A 39 -3.52 13.80 4.87
CA THR A 39 -4.87 13.75 4.28
C THR A 39 -4.81 13.62 2.77
N ALA A 40 -3.81 14.21 2.11
CA ALA A 40 -3.63 14.09 0.68
C ALA A 40 -2.87 12.80 0.32
N SER A 41 -1.78 12.49 1.03
CA SER A 41 -1.00 11.27 0.79
C SER A 41 -0.24 10.82 2.03
N GLY A 42 -0.12 9.50 2.20
CA GLY A 42 0.71 8.90 3.23
C GLY A 42 2.19 8.91 2.86
N ARG A 43 3.06 8.88 3.87
CA ARG A 43 4.50 8.61 3.65
C ARG A 43 4.75 7.12 3.44
N CYS A 44 5.74 6.82 2.61
CA CYS A 44 6.26 5.46 2.42
C CYS A 44 6.79 4.85 3.73
N LEU A 45 6.76 3.52 3.80
CA LEU A 45 7.26 2.72 4.91
C LEU A 45 8.42 1.84 4.44
N TYR A 46 9.51 1.76 5.21
CA TYR A 46 10.67 0.92 4.84
C TYR A 46 10.27 -0.54 4.63
N SER A 47 9.40 -1.09 5.48
CA SER A 47 8.92 -2.47 5.34
C SER A 47 8.23 -2.73 3.99
N ILE A 48 7.41 -1.79 3.52
CA ILE A 48 6.72 -1.89 2.23
C ILE A 48 7.72 -1.76 1.08
N GLU A 49 8.57 -0.72 1.10
CA GLU A 49 9.52 -0.49 0.01
C GLU A 49 10.52 -1.66 -0.12
N ASN A 50 11.03 -2.18 1.00
CA ASN A 50 11.92 -3.35 0.99
C ASN A 50 11.21 -4.61 0.49
N TYR A 51 9.94 -4.80 0.84
CA TYR A 51 9.15 -5.90 0.31
C TYR A 51 8.92 -5.78 -1.21
N LEU A 52 8.64 -4.57 -1.70
CA LEU A 52 8.54 -4.30 -3.14
C LEU A 52 9.85 -4.63 -3.86
N LEU A 53 11.00 -4.18 -3.34
CA LEU A 53 12.31 -4.52 -3.89
C LEU A 53 12.58 -6.04 -3.89
N HIS A 54 12.09 -6.77 -2.89
CA HIS A 54 12.21 -8.22 -2.84
C HIS A 54 11.40 -8.91 -3.94
N ILE A 55 10.11 -8.59 -4.06
CA ILE A 55 9.23 -9.23 -5.06
C ILE A 55 9.60 -8.85 -6.50
N MET A 56 10.17 -7.66 -6.71
CA MET A 56 10.63 -7.21 -8.03
C MET A 56 11.71 -8.10 -8.65
N GLN A 57 12.44 -8.88 -7.84
CA GLN A 57 13.42 -9.87 -8.34
C GLN A 57 12.77 -11.01 -9.14
N PHE A 58 11.47 -11.23 -8.95
CA PHE A 58 10.68 -12.26 -9.62
C PHE A 58 9.64 -11.67 -10.58
N TYR A 59 9.83 -10.42 -11.00
CA TYR A 59 8.85 -9.70 -11.80
C TYR A 59 8.54 -10.40 -13.12
N ALA A 60 7.25 -10.57 -13.38
CA ALA A 60 6.68 -11.03 -14.63
C ALA A 60 5.25 -10.50 -14.74
N ASN A 61 4.74 -10.43 -15.98
CA ASN A 61 3.33 -10.11 -16.21
C ASN A 61 2.44 -11.23 -15.64
N THR A 62 1.31 -10.85 -15.05
CA THR A 62 0.38 -11.77 -14.37
C THR A 62 -0.62 -12.44 -15.32
N HIS A 63 -0.26 -12.60 -16.59
CA HIS A 63 -1.14 -13.18 -17.62
C HIS A 63 -0.72 -14.63 -17.98
N THR A 64 0.36 -15.14 -17.37
CA THR A 64 0.89 -16.48 -17.64
C THR A 64 1.38 -17.11 -16.34
N GLU A 65 1.15 -18.41 -16.17
CA GLU A 65 1.65 -19.20 -15.02
C GLU A 65 2.63 -20.31 -15.45
N ASP A 66 3.07 -20.27 -16.71
CA ASP A 66 3.88 -21.34 -17.33
C ASP A 66 5.31 -21.39 -16.82
N ASP A 67 5.81 -20.28 -16.26
CA ASP A 67 7.13 -20.19 -15.66
C ASP A 67 7.06 -19.78 -14.18
N PHE A 68 8.22 -19.85 -13.52
CA PHE A 68 8.33 -19.59 -12.09
C PHE A 68 7.92 -18.16 -11.72
N THR A 69 8.34 -17.16 -12.48
CA THR A 69 8.10 -15.74 -12.19
C THR A 69 6.65 -15.35 -12.44
N GLY A 70 6.07 -15.80 -13.56
CA GLY A 70 4.66 -15.58 -13.90
C GLY A 70 3.72 -16.21 -12.87
N LYS A 71 3.99 -17.47 -12.47
CA LYS A 71 3.23 -18.12 -11.40
C LYS A 71 3.35 -17.40 -10.06
N THR A 72 4.56 -16.93 -9.72
CA THR A 72 4.82 -16.20 -8.47
C THR A 72 4.04 -14.89 -8.42
N MET A 73 4.14 -14.06 -9.47
CA MET A 73 3.47 -12.76 -9.51
C MET A 73 1.94 -12.88 -9.56
N THR A 74 1.42 -13.85 -10.32
CA THR A 74 -0.03 -14.11 -10.40
C THR A 74 -0.59 -14.57 -9.05
N THR A 75 0.16 -15.42 -8.33
CA THR A 75 -0.21 -15.85 -6.97
C THR A 75 -0.24 -14.66 -5.99
N LEU A 76 0.77 -13.78 -6.04
CA LEU A 76 0.83 -12.58 -5.19
C LEU A 76 -0.34 -11.63 -5.48
N LEU A 77 -0.72 -11.44 -6.75
CA LEU A 77 -1.87 -10.63 -7.15
C LEU A 77 -3.18 -11.19 -6.55
N HIS A 78 -3.44 -12.49 -6.73
CA HIS A 78 -4.66 -13.13 -6.19
C HIS A 78 -4.71 -13.09 -4.66
N ASN A 79 -3.57 -13.26 -3.99
CA ASN A 79 -3.50 -13.14 -2.53
C ASN A 79 -3.78 -11.71 -2.06
N SER A 80 -3.25 -10.72 -2.76
CA SER A 80 -3.52 -9.31 -2.49
C SER A 80 -5.02 -8.98 -2.66
N GLU A 81 -5.66 -9.50 -3.71
CA GLU A 81 -7.10 -9.34 -3.92
C GLU A 81 -7.92 -9.91 -2.75
N LYS A 82 -7.59 -11.13 -2.29
CA LYS A 82 -8.27 -11.76 -1.14
C LYS A 82 -8.12 -10.93 0.14
N ILE A 83 -6.93 -10.38 0.40
CA ILE A 83 -6.66 -9.53 1.55
C ILE A 83 -7.49 -8.24 1.47
N ILE A 84 -7.50 -7.56 0.31
CA ILE A 84 -8.28 -6.33 0.10
C ILE A 84 -9.76 -6.60 0.35
N LYS A 85 -10.33 -7.67 -0.24
CA LYS A 85 -11.74 -8.05 -0.04
C LYS A 85 -12.07 -8.27 1.44
N LYS A 86 -11.17 -8.93 2.18
CA LYS A 86 -11.35 -9.15 3.62
C LYS A 86 -11.32 -7.83 4.42
N ILE A 87 -10.38 -6.93 4.12
CA ILE A 87 -10.24 -5.65 4.82
C ILE A 87 -11.48 -4.76 4.64
N VAL A 88 -12.05 -4.75 3.43
CA VAL A 88 -13.22 -3.91 3.11
C VAL A 88 -14.56 -4.64 3.27
N ASN A 89 -14.55 -5.89 3.75
CA ASN A 89 -15.73 -6.75 3.89
C ASN A 89 -16.55 -6.92 2.59
N ALA A 90 -15.88 -7.12 1.45
CA ALA A 90 -16.50 -7.22 0.13
C ALA A 90 -17.34 -8.50 -0.10
N GLY A 91 -17.22 -9.52 0.77
CA GLY A 91 -17.88 -10.81 0.59
C GLY A 91 -17.33 -11.64 -0.58
N GLU A 92 -17.98 -12.76 -0.87
CA GLU A 92 -17.56 -13.73 -1.91
C GLU A 92 -17.84 -13.23 -3.34
N THR A 93 -18.97 -12.53 -3.52
CA THR A 93 -19.41 -11.99 -4.81
C THR A 93 -18.73 -10.65 -5.14
N GLY A 94 -18.15 -9.99 -4.15
CA GLY A 94 -17.42 -8.74 -4.32
C GLY A 94 -16.28 -8.86 -5.32
N LYS A 95 -16.10 -7.83 -6.14
CA LYS A 95 -15.03 -7.71 -7.14
C LYS A 95 -14.11 -6.57 -6.77
N VAL A 96 -12.82 -6.76 -7.04
CA VAL A 96 -11.80 -5.69 -6.93
C VAL A 96 -11.49 -5.24 -8.34
N ILE A 97 -11.56 -3.94 -8.58
CA ILE A 97 -11.26 -3.32 -9.87
C ILE A 97 -10.17 -2.27 -9.61
N PHE A 98 -9.03 -2.41 -10.27
CA PHE A 98 -7.97 -1.42 -10.20
C PHE A 98 -8.34 -0.22 -11.07
N THR A 99 -8.34 0.97 -10.46
CA THR A 99 -8.85 2.20 -11.09
C THR A 99 -7.79 3.28 -11.27
N GLU A 100 -6.51 2.94 -11.09
CA GLU A 100 -5.35 3.83 -11.26
C GLU A 100 -5.39 5.08 -10.36
N SER A 101 -6.07 6.14 -10.77
CA SER A 101 -6.08 7.48 -10.15
C SER A 101 -6.97 7.58 -8.89
N GLY A 102 -6.94 6.54 -8.05
CA GLY A 102 -7.68 6.47 -6.79
C GLY A 102 -9.18 6.67 -6.97
N THR A 103 -9.78 7.54 -6.14
CA THR A 103 -11.22 7.81 -6.13
C THR A 103 -11.72 8.38 -7.45
N THR A 104 -10.96 9.28 -8.08
CA THR A 104 -11.34 9.87 -9.38
C THR A 104 -11.46 8.80 -10.44
N GLY A 105 -10.45 7.96 -10.59
CA GLY A 105 -10.51 6.83 -11.52
C GLY A 105 -11.60 5.83 -11.17
N GLY A 106 -11.90 5.64 -9.88
CA GLY A 106 -13.01 4.81 -9.42
C GLY A 106 -14.36 5.31 -9.89
N ILE A 107 -14.65 6.61 -9.71
CA ILE A 107 -15.90 7.23 -10.17
C ILE A 107 -16.00 7.16 -11.70
N THR A 108 -14.92 7.49 -12.41
CA THR A 108 -14.89 7.40 -13.87
C THR A 108 -15.17 5.98 -14.36
N ARG A 109 -14.56 4.96 -13.73
CA ARG A 109 -14.77 3.57 -14.10
C ARG A 109 -16.21 3.12 -13.83
N LEU A 110 -16.82 3.55 -12.73
CA LEU A 110 -18.22 3.25 -12.43
C LEU A 110 -19.19 3.83 -13.47
N GLN A 111 -18.85 4.95 -14.11
CA GLN A 111 -19.66 5.51 -15.20
C GLN A 111 -19.53 4.75 -16.52
N GLN A 112 -18.49 3.91 -16.68
CA GLN A 112 -18.18 3.19 -17.91
C GLN A 112 -18.68 1.74 -17.92
N ILE A 113 -19.20 1.25 -16.80
CA ILE A 113 -19.73 -0.11 -16.60
C ILE A 113 -21.26 -0.04 -16.56
#